data_AF-A0A2E8D299-F1
#
_entry.id   AF-A0A2E8D299-F1
#
_cell.length_a   1.000
_cell.length_b   1.000
_cell.length_c   1.000
_cell.angle_alpha   90.00
_cell.angle_beta   90.00
_cell.angle_gamma   90.00
#
_symmetry.space_group_name_H-M   'P 1'
#
loop_
_entity.id
_entity.type
_entity.pdbx_description
1 polymer ?
#
loop_
_entity_poly.entity_id
_entity_poly.type
_entity_poly.pdbx_seq_one_letter_code
_entity_poly.pdbx_strand_id
1 'polypeptide(L)'
;MLQRLAPVENVPAACVDVNVNGNVVSTASAHEYVPGRSLLATDQVDDGFFPRLSMLLSKMHKHGIAYVDLHKRDNILIDNNGAPHLLDFQISMHLP
;
A
#
# COMPACT_ATOMS: atom_id res chain seq x y z
N MET A 1 0.38 -6.92 -9.56
CA MET A 1 -0.42 -5.83 -8.94
C MET A 1 0.39 -4.55 -8.79
N LEU A 2 1.40 -4.52 -7.90
CA LEU A 2 2.18 -3.31 -7.57
C LEU A 2 2.85 -2.59 -8.76
N GLN A 3 3.34 -3.31 -9.77
CA GLN A 3 3.92 -2.68 -10.97
C GLN A 3 2.94 -1.71 -11.69
N ARG A 4 1.63 -1.96 -11.63
CA ARG A 4 0.60 -1.07 -12.20
C ARG A 4 0.30 0.14 -11.32
N LEU A 5 0.69 0.10 -10.05
CA LEU A 5 0.53 1.16 -9.06
C LEU A 5 1.80 1.98 -8.85
N ALA A 6 2.89 1.69 -9.58
CA ALA A 6 4.13 2.46 -9.52
C ALA A 6 3.96 4.00 -9.62
N PRO A 7 3.00 4.57 -10.38
CA PRO A 7 2.80 6.02 -10.40
C PRO A 7 1.95 6.57 -9.24
N VAL A 8 1.39 5.71 -8.38
CA VAL A 8 0.49 6.12 -7.29
C VAL A 8 1.31 6.44 -6.04
N GLU A 9 1.44 7.73 -5.75
CA GLU A 9 1.99 8.24 -4.49
C GLU A 9 1.31 7.55 -3.28
N ASN A 10 2.09 7.23 -2.24
CA ASN A 10 1.66 6.50 -1.03
C ASN A 10 1.30 5.02 -1.24
N VAL A 11 1.65 4.45 -2.39
CA VAL A 11 1.82 3.00 -2.59
C VAL A 11 3.31 2.72 -2.81
N PRO A 12 3.93 1.78 -2.08
CA PRO A 12 5.35 1.49 -2.28
C PRO A 12 5.59 0.90 -3.67
N ALA A 13 6.67 1.34 -4.33
CA ALA A 13 7.05 0.78 -5.61
C ALA A 13 7.48 -0.70 -5.44
N ALA A 14 7.09 -1.55 -6.39
CA ALA A 14 7.57 -2.92 -6.44
C ALA A 14 9.09 -2.93 -6.67
N CYS A 15 9.81 -3.75 -5.91
CA CYS A 15 11.19 -4.09 -6.23
C CYS A 15 11.23 -5.09 -7.40
N VAL A 16 12.44 -5.38 -7.86
CA VAL A 16 12.71 -6.52 -8.75
C VAL A 16 12.44 -7.85 -8.04
N ASP A 17 12.54 -8.95 -8.80
CA ASP A 17 12.36 -10.30 -8.30
C ASP A 17 13.25 -10.60 -7.08
N VAL A 18 12.65 -11.28 -6.10
CA VAL A 18 13.36 -11.69 -4.88
C VAL A 18 14.26 -12.88 -5.19
N ASN A 19 15.54 -12.77 -4.87
CA ASN A 19 16.55 -13.81 -5.11
C ASN A 19 17.13 -14.35 -3.80
N VAL A 20 17.19 -15.68 -3.67
CA VAL A 20 17.84 -16.38 -2.55
C VAL A 20 18.87 -17.37 -3.12
N ASN A 21 20.15 -17.17 -2.78
CA ASN A 21 21.27 -18.00 -3.25
C ASN A 21 21.33 -18.19 -4.78
N GLY A 22 21.02 -17.15 -5.55
CA GLY A 22 21.02 -17.17 -7.00
C GLY A 22 19.69 -17.56 -7.65
N ASN A 23 18.71 -18.04 -6.87
CA ASN A 23 17.42 -18.50 -7.40
C ASN A 23 16.31 -17.47 -7.15
N VAL A 24 15.50 -17.19 -8.17
CA VAL A 24 14.30 -16.37 -8.03
C VAL A 24 13.24 -17.13 -7.23
N VAL A 25 12.68 -16.47 -6.22
CA VAL A 25 11.61 -17.01 -5.36
C VAL A 25 10.27 -16.46 -5.83
N SER A 26 9.50 -17.26 -6.56
CA SER A 26 8.21 -16.84 -7.15
C SER A 26 7.10 -16.56 -6.14
N THR A 27 7.25 -17.04 -4.91
CA THR A 27 6.30 -16.84 -3.80
C THR A 27 6.63 -15.63 -2.94
N ALA A 28 7.75 -14.95 -3.21
CA ALA A 28 8.17 -13.77 -2.48
C ALA A 28 7.93 -12.52 -3.33
N SER A 29 7.56 -11.44 -2.66
CA SER A 29 7.38 -10.12 -3.27
C SER A 29 8.11 -9.10 -2.39
N ALA A 30 8.74 -8.13 -3.02
CA ALA A 30 9.40 -7.03 -2.32
C ALA A 30 8.91 -5.69 -2.86
N HIS A 31 8.91 -4.69 -1.98
CA HIS A 31 8.60 -3.31 -2.31
C HIS A 31 9.52 -2.40 -1.51
N GLU A 32 9.57 -1.12 -1.87
CA GLU A 32 10.34 -0.12 -1.12
C GLU A 32 9.92 -0.06 0.35
N TYR A 33 10.90 0.09 1.24
CA TYR A 33 10.60 0.31 2.65
C TYR A 33 9.89 1.66 2.83
N VAL A 34 8.74 1.64 3.49
CA VAL A 34 7.97 2.84 3.82
C VAL A 34 8.23 3.19 5.29
N PRO A 35 8.92 4.31 5.58
CA PRO A 35 9.09 4.78 6.95
C PRO A 35 7.75 5.16 7.55
N GLY A 36 7.52 4.74 8.79
CA GLY A 36 6.28 5.01 9.50
C GLY A 36 5.93 3.88 10.44
N ARG A 37 4.67 3.86 10.88
CA ARG A 37 4.13 2.83 11.76
C ARG A 37 2.74 2.43 11.32
N SER A 38 2.34 1.21 11.61
CA SER A 38 0.97 0.76 11.39
C SER A 38 -0.03 1.61 12.18
N LEU A 39 -1.19 1.83 11.59
CA LEU A 39 -2.36 2.44 12.22
C LEU A 39 -2.90 1.49 13.27
N LEU A 40 -2.95 1.94 14.52
CA LEU A 40 -3.50 1.21 15.65
C LEU A 40 -4.94 1.65 15.92
N ALA A 41 -5.73 0.79 16.55
CA ALA A 41 -7.10 1.13 16.94
C ALA A 41 -7.18 2.29 17.96
N THR A 42 -6.10 2.51 18.71
CA THR A 42 -5.98 3.58 19.72
C THR A 42 -5.50 4.90 19.14
N ASP A 43 -5.11 4.94 17.87
CA ASP A 43 -4.61 6.15 17.25
C ASP A 43 -5.70 7.21 17.12
N GLN A 44 -5.28 8.45 17.37
CA GLN A 44 -6.03 9.64 16.98
C GLN A 44 -5.35 10.19 15.72
N VAL A 45 -6.11 10.25 14.63
CA VAL A 45 -5.66 10.84 13.36
C VAL A 45 -6.27 12.22 13.18
N ASP A 46 -5.59 13.09 12.43
CA ASP A 46 -6.14 14.41 12.11
C ASP A 46 -7.33 14.32 11.13
N ASP A 47 -8.11 15.40 11.06
CA ASP A 47 -9.28 15.50 10.16
C ASP A 47 -8.94 15.34 8.68
N GLY A 48 -7.67 15.53 8.30
CA GLY A 48 -7.17 15.36 6.94
C GLY A 48 -6.80 13.92 6.59
N PHE A 49 -6.70 13.00 7.56
CA PHE A 49 -6.28 11.62 7.32
C PHE A 49 -7.23 10.87 6.37
N PHE A 50 -8.52 10.83 6.68
CA PHE A 50 -9.51 10.13 5.85
C PHE A 50 -9.68 10.76 4.46
N PRO A 51 -9.67 12.11 4.30
CA PRO A 51 -9.57 12.74 2.99
C PRO A 51 -8.36 12.28 2.17
N ARG A 52 -7.16 12.19 2.77
CA ARG A 52 -5.95 11.69 2.10
C ARG A 52 -6.09 10.22 1.71
N LEU A 53 -6.62 9.38 2.59
CA LEU A 53 -6.87 7.95 2.32
C LEU A 53 -7.88 7.75 1.19
N SER A 54 -8.97 8.51 1.19
CA SER A 54 -9.99 8.47 0.13
C SER A 54 -9.42 8.91 -1.22
N MET A 55 -8.55 9.93 -1.23
CA MET A 55 -7.83 10.37 -2.42
C MET A 55 -6.89 9.28 -2.94
N LEU A 56 -6.16 8.60 -2.06
CA LEU A 56 -5.28 7.47 -2.41
C LEU A 56 -6.07 6.34 -3.07
N LEU A 57 -7.17 5.91 -2.47
CA LEU A 57 -8.06 4.88 -3.04
C LEU A 57 -8.63 5.32 -4.39
N SER A 58 -9.00 6.59 -4.52
CA SER A 58 -9.47 7.15 -5.80
C SER A 58 -8.39 7.12 -6.89
N LYS A 59 -7.12 7.41 -6.55
CA LYS A 59 -5.99 7.25 -7.47
C LYS A 59 -5.86 5.78 -7.90
N MET A 60 -5.89 4.83 -6.95
CA MET A 60 -5.83 3.39 -7.28
C MET A 60 -6.96 2.95 -8.21
N HIS A 61 -8.20 3.39 -7.94
CA HIS A 61 -9.35 3.07 -8.77
C HIS A 61 -9.20 3.60 -10.21
N LYS A 62 -8.60 4.80 -10.40
CA LYS A 62 -8.26 5.33 -11.73
C LYS A 62 -7.25 4.47 -12.49
N HIS A 63 -6.43 3.69 -11.78
CA HIS A 63 -5.51 2.70 -12.37
C HIS A 63 -6.15 1.31 -12.54
N GLY A 64 -7.47 1.20 -12.31
CA GLY A 64 -8.24 -0.04 -12.48
C GLY A 64 -7.97 -1.06 -11.39
N ILE A 65 -7.69 -0.61 -10.16
CA ILE A 65 -7.34 -1.47 -9.02
C ILE A 65 -8.17 -1.07 -7.79
N ALA A 66 -8.83 -2.04 -7.17
CA ALA A 66 -9.44 -1.89 -5.85
C ALA A 66 -8.62 -2.63 -4.79
N TYR A 67 -8.41 -1.98 -3.64
CA TYR A 67 -7.56 -2.48 -2.57
C TYR A 67 -8.17 -3.68 -1.80
N VAL A 68 -9.47 -3.61 -1.51
CA VAL A 68 -10.35 -4.61 -0.86
C VAL A 68 -9.97 -5.14 0.54
N ASP A 69 -8.88 -4.69 1.16
CA ASP A 69 -8.49 -5.14 2.52
C ASP A 69 -8.45 -4.03 3.59
N LEU A 70 -9.25 -2.96 3.45
CA LEU A 70 -9.20 -1.79 4.36
C LEU A 70 -9.55 -2.10 5.83
N HIS A 71 -10.12 -3.27 6.12
CA HIS A 71 -10.46 -3.64 7.50
C HIS A 71 -9.22 -3.97 8.35
N LYS A 72 -8.10 -4.36 7.72
CA LYS A 72 -6.82 -4.62 8.39
C LYS A 72 -6.03 -3.33 8.53
N ARG A 73 -6.18 -2.68 9.69
CA ARG A 73 -5.45 -1.43 10.01
C ARG A 73 -3.93 -1.58 9.96
N ASP A 74 -3.43 -2.79 10.22
CA ASP A 74 -1.99 -3.08 10.15
C ASP A 74 -1.39 -2.86 8.75
N ASN A 75 -2.22 -2.97 7.71
CA ASN A 75 -1.82 -2.71 6.33
C ASN A 75 -1.89 -1.22 5.95
N ILE A 76 -2.27 -0.34 6.87
CA ILE A 76 -2.26 1.11 6.71
C ILE A 76 -1.12 1.66 7.55
N LEU A 77 -0.06 2.15 6.90
CA LEU A 77 1.00 2.89 7.60
C LEU A 77 0.66 4.37 7.69
N ILE A 78 1.12 5.00 8.76
CA ILE A 78 1.13 6.45 8.96
C ILE A 78 2.60 6.88 8.97
N ASP A 79 2.95 7.79 8.08
CA ASP A 79 4.29 8.40 8.09
C ASP A 79 4.41 9.52 9.13
N ASN A 80 5.60 10.10 9.24
CA ASN A 80 5.88 11.17 10.21
C ASN A 80 5.08 12.46 9.96
N ASN A 81 4.47 12.62 8.77
CA ASN A 81 3.62 13.75 8.42
C ASN A 81 2.13 13.43 8.60
N GLY A 82 1.78 12.24 9.11
CA GLY A 82 0.39 11.82 9.27
C GLY A 82 -0.26 11.34 7.97
N ALA A 83 0.49 11.12 6.89
CA ALA A 83 -0.08 10.66 5.63
C ALA A 83 -0.25 9.13 5.62
N PRO A 84 -1.39 8.62 5.10
CA PRO A 84 -1.63 7.19 5.00
C PRO A 84 -0.84 6.58 3.83
N HIS A 85 -0.29 5.39 4.02
CA HIS A 85 0.27 4.54 2.97
C HIS A 85 -0.38 3.15 3.04
N LEU A 86 -0.62 2.53 1.89
CA LEU A 86 -1.23 1.19 1.83
C LEU A 86 -0.18 0.13 1.55
N LEU A 87 -0.22 -0.95 2.33
CA LEU A 87 0.60 -2.15 2.18
C LEU A 87 -0.26 -3.36 1.82
N ASP A 88 0.41 -4.46 1.51
CA ASP A 88 -0.19 -5.78 1.30
C ASP A 88 -1.38 -5.79 0.31
N PHE A 89 -1.04 -5.99 -0.96
CA PHE A 89 -1.98 -5.98 -2.08
C PHE A 89 -2.38 -7.40 -2.53
N GLN A 90 -2.16 -8.42 -1.68
CA GLN A 90 -2.35 -9.82 -2.07
C GLN A 90 -3.76 -10.14 -2.56
N ILE A 91 -4.77 -9.55 -1.91
CA ILE A 91 -6.18 -9.76 -2.27
C ILE A 91 -6.77 -8.62 -3.11
N SER A 92 -5.97 -7.61 -3.46
CA SER A 92 -6.43 -6.52 -4.34
C SER A 92 -6.92 -7.06 -5.68
N MET A 93 -7.92 -6.39 -6.26
CA MET A 93 -8.58 -6.85 -7.48
C MET A 93 -8.49 -5.82 -8.59
N HIS A 94 -8.56 -6.31 -9.83
CA HIS A 94 -8.77 -5.45 -10.99
C HIS A 94 -10.23 -5.02 -11.06
N LEU A 95 -10.43 -3.73 -11.28
CA LEU A 95 -11.75 -3.20 -11.63
C LEU A 95 -12.05 -3.49 -13.11
N PRO A 96 -13.34 -3.64 -13.48
CA PRO A 96 -13.76 -3.84 -14.86
C PRO A 96 -13.34 -2.71 -15.80
#